data_AF-A0A2V7PW81-F1
#
_entry.id   AF-A0A2V7PW81-F1
#
_cell.length_a   1.000
_cell.length_b   1.000
_cell.length_c   1.000
_cell.angle_alpha   90.00
_cell.angle_beta   90.00
_cell.angle_gamma   90.00
#
_symmetry.space_group_name_H-M   'P 1'
#
loop_
_entity.id
_entity.type
_entity.pdbx_description
1 polymer ?
#
loop_
_entity_poly.entity_id
_entity_poly.type
_entity_poly.pdbx_seq_one_letter_code
_entity_poly.pdbx_strand_id
1 'polypeptide(L)'
;MGLDELRARLDSLLAGQGLSSDQRARASGLHAALVELKVAVGQSRDALAAAERELASERTQLADAERRGGLAAGIGDAETSRIAGEFAARHRERAGILERKVGVIKEELAYAEREYASLAAQYQAARGGTGPATPAAGPDLDERDFDLLQAKARREAAEQAAKAQLEHLKKKLGK
;
A
#
# COMPACT_ATOMS: atom_id res chain seq x y z
N MET A 1 -46.31 -14.78 35.92
CA MET A 1 -45.05 -14.48 35.20
C MET A 1 -44.31 -13.45 36.00
N GLY A 2 -43.10 -13.79 36.46
CA GLY A 2 -42.27 -12.86 37.23
C GLY A 2 -41.57 -11.85 36.31
N LEU A 3 -41.26 -10.66 36.83
CA LEU A 3 -40.47 -9.65 36.11
C LEU A 3 -39.11 -10.22 35.64
N ASP A 4 -38.50 -11.11 36.43
CA ASP A 4 -37.24 -11.77 36.08
C ASP A 4 -37.38 -12.73 34.89
N GLU A 5 -38.52 -13.38 34.76
CA GLU A 5 -38.82 -14.31 33.67
C GLU A 5 -39.09 -13.56 32.35
N LEU A 6 -39.72 -12.38 32.45
CA LEU A 6 -39.90 -11.45 31.32
C LEU A 6 -38.54 -10.89 30.85
N ARG A 7 -37.66 -10.55 31.80
CA ARG A 7 -36.31 -10.04 31.52
C ARG A 7 -35.43 -11.10 30.85
N ALA A 8 -35.41 -12.33 31.37
CA ALA A 8 -34.66 -13.43 30.76
C ALA A 8 -35.17 -13.76 29.33
N ARG A 9 -36.48 -13.64 29.09
CA ARG A 9 -37.08 -13.88 27.77
C ARG A 9 -36.80 -12.74 26.80
N LEU A 10 -36.76 -11.49 27.27
CA LEU A 10 -36.32 -10.32 26.49
C LEU A 10 -34.83 -10.42 26.15
N ASP A 11 -33.97 -10.78 27.11
CA ASP A 11 -32.55 -10.99 26.87
C ASP A 11 -32.31 -12.13 25.87
N SER A 12 -33.09 -13.22 25.96
CA SER A 12 -33.06 -14.32 24.99
C SER A 12 -33.58 -13.92 23.61
N LEU A 13 -34.60 -13.06 23.51
CA LEU A 13 -35.12 -12.55 22.24
C LEU A 13 -34.17 -11.55 21.59
N LEU A 14 -33.55 -10.68 22.38
CA LEU A 14 -32.54 -9.72 21.93
C LEU A 14 -31.23 -10.42 21.55
N ALA A 15 -30.83 -11.47 22.28
CA ALA A 15 -29.73 -12.36 21.89
C ALA A 15 -30.05 -13.17 20.61
N GLY A 16 -31.33 -13.47 20.36
CA GLY A 16 -31.80 -14.09 19.11
C GLY A 16 -31.90 -13.11 17.93
N GLN A 17 -31.88 -11.80 18.17
CA GLN A 17 -32.04 -10.76 17.15
C GLN A 17 -30.78 -9.91 16.88
N GLY A 18 -29.68 -10.09 17.64
CA GLY A 18 -28.45 -9.32 17.47
C GLY A 18 -27.18 -10.08 17.82
N LEU A 19 -26.06 -9.64 17.23
CA LEU A 19 -24.72 -10.15 17.57
C LEU A 19 -24.44 -10.00 19.07
N SER A 20 -23.87 -11.04 19.71
CA SER A 20 -23.43 -10.97 21.10
C SER A 20 -22.41 -9.84 21.30
N SER A 21 -22.24 -9.33 22.53
CA SER A 21 -21.26 -8.27 22.85
C SER A 21 -19.87 -8.62 22.32
N ASP A 22 -19.47 -9.88 22.48
CA ASP A 22 -18.16 -10.39 22.07
C ASP A 22 -18.04 -10.54 20.56
N GLN A 23 -19.13 -10.85 19.87
CA GLN A 23 -19.17 -10.87 18.40
C GLN A 23 -19.06 -9.45 17.84
N ARG A 24 -19.74 -8.47 18.45
CA ARG A 24 -19.63 -7.05 18.06
C ARG A 24 -18.23 -6.50 18.27
N ALA A 25 -17.61 -6.81 19.42
CA ALA A 25 -16.23 -6.41 19.70
C ALA A 25 -15.25 -7.02 18.68
N ARG A 26 -15.39 -8.32 18.37
CA ARG A 26 -14.60 -8.99 17.34
C ARG A 26 -14.80 -8.39 15.94
N ALA A 27 -16.05 -8.16 15.53
CA ALA A 27 -16.35 -7.55 14.24
C ALA A 27 -15.78 -6.13 14.12
N SER A 28 -15.83 -5.33 15.19
CA SER A 28 -15.23 -3.99 15.23
C SER A 28 -13.72 -4.02 15.08
N GLY A 29 -13.03 -4.95 15.76
CA GLY A 29 -11.58 -5.13 15.61
C GLY A 29 -11.18 -5.56 14.20
N LEU A 30 -11.90 -6.51 13.60
CA LEU A 30 -11.68 -6.95 12.22
C LEU A 30 -11.95 -5.82 11.22
N HIS A 31 -12.98 -5.00 11.45
CA HIS A 31 -13.26 -3.83 10.63
C HIS A 31 -12.12 -2.81 10.67
N ALA A 32 -11.60 -2.48 11.86
CA ALA A 32 -10.49 -1.55 12.00
C ALA A 32 -9.23 -2.04 11.26
N ALA A 33 -8.88 -3.32 11.43
CA ALA A 33 -7.75 -3.93 10.73
C ALA A 33 -7.95 -3.95 9.20
N LEU A 34 -9.17 -4.17 8.72
CA LEU A 34 -9.48 -4.10 7.28
C LEU A 34 -9.33 -2.70 6.71
N VAL A 35 -9.79 -1.68 7.42
CA VAL A 35 -9.63 -0.27 7.02
C VAL A 35 -8.16 0.06 6.88
N GLU A 36 -7.36 -0.28 7.89
CA GLU A 36 -5.91 -0.06 7.90
C GLU A 36 -5.21 -0.77 6.73
N LEU A 37 -5.51 -2.05 6.54
CA LEU A 37 -4.94 -2.83 5.45
C LEU A 37 -5.36 -2.31 4.07
N LYS A 38 -6.61 -1.84 3.91
CA LYS A 38 -7.07 -1.20 2.66
C LYS A 38 -6.24 0.04 2.34
N VAL A 39 -5.95 0.88 3.35
CA VAL A 39 -5.09 2.06 3.20
C VAL A 39 -3.68 1.65 2.80
N ALA A 40 -3.10 0.63 3.45
CA ALA A 40 -1.76 0.12 3.13
C ALA A 40 -1.66 -0.45 1.71
N VAL A 41 -2.68 -1.16 1.24
CA VAL A 41 -2.80 -1.64 -0.16
C VAL A 41 -2.83 -0.44 -1.11
N GLY A 42 -3.61 0.60 -0.81
CA GLY A 42 -3.63 1.84 -1.59
C GLY A 42 -2.26 2.51 -1.70
N GLN A 43 -1.56 2.65 -0.57
CA GLN A 43 -0.20 3.21 -0.54
C GLN A 43 0.79 2.35 -1.34
N SER A 44 0.67 1.02 -1.29
CA SER A 44 1.53 0.10 -2.04
C SER A 44 1.30 0.22 -3.55
N ARG A 45 0.05 0.42 -3.99
CA ARG A 45 -0.29 0.70 -5.39
C ARG A 45 0.29 2.05 -5.86
N ASP A 46 0.19 3.09 -5.04
CA ASP A 46 0.80 4.39 -5.35
C ASP A 46 2.33 4.28 -5.47
N ALA A 47 2.97 3.58 -4.53
CA ALA A 47 4.40 3.35 -4.52
C ALA A 47 4.85 2.55 -5.74
N LEU A 48 4.07 1.55 -6.16
CA LEU A 48 4.31 0.80 -7.38
C LEU A 48 4.27 1.70 -8.61
N ALA A 49 3.21 2.50 -8.76
CA ALA A 49 3.06 3.42 -9.89
C ALA A 49 4.17 4.49 -9.92
N ALA A 50 4.64 4.95 -8.77
CA ALA A 50 5.79 5.85 -8.69
C ALA A 50 7.09 5.15 -9.14
N ALA A 51 7.35 3.94 -8.65
CA ALA A 51 8.54 3.16 -9.01
C ALA A 51 8.56 2.76 -10.50
N GLU A 52 7.43 2.41 -11.07
CA GLU A 52 7.31 2.10 -12.50
C GLU A 52 7.59 3.33 -13.38
N ARG A 53 7.08 4.51 -13.00
CA ARG A 53 7.41 5.78 -13.69
C ARG A 53 8.90 6.11 -13.59
N GLU A 54 9.49 5.90 -12.42
CA GLU A 54 10.92 6.12 -12.21
C GLU A 54 11.76 5.17 -13.08
N LEU A 55 11.40 3.89 -13.14
CA LEU A 55 12.04 2.91 -14.02
C LEU A 55 11.90 3.27 -15.50
N ALA A 56 10.73 3.71 -15.94
CA ALA A 56 10.49 4.11 -17.33
C ALA A 56 11.34 5.34 -17.71
N SER A 57 11.45 6.33 -16.82
CA SER A 57 12.34 7.47 -16.99
C SER A 57 13.80 7.03 -17.11
N GLU A 58 14.25 6.15 -16.21
CA GLU A 58 15.63 5.66 -16.20
C GLU A 58 15.99 4.89 -17.48
N ARG A 59 15.09 4.04 -17.96
CA ARG A 59 15.26 3.32 -19.23
C ARG A 59 15.34 4.27 -20.43
N THR A 60 14.59 5.36 -20.41
CA THR A 60 14.69 6.41 -21.42
C THR A 60 16.08 7.06 -21.38
N GLN A 61 16.59 7.41 -20.19
CA GLN A 61 17.93 7.99 -20.06
C GLN A 61 19.04 7.03 -20.54
N LEU A 62 18.90 5.73 -20.24
CA LEU A 62 19.81 4.70 -20.74
C LEU A 62 19.81 4.66 -22.27
N ALA A 63 18.64 4.56 -22.90
CA ALA A 63 18.52 4.52 -24.35
C ALA A 63 19.06 5.79 -25.03
N ASP A 64 18.90 6.95 -24.37
CA ASP A 64 19.43 8.23 -24.82
C ASP A 64 20.96 8.26 -24.76
N ALA A 65 21.56 7.79 -23.67
CA ALA A 65 23.00 7.69 -23.52
C ALA A 65 23.61 6.73 -24.56
N GLU A 66 23.02 5.55 -24.74
CA GLU A 66 23.46 4.56 -25.73
C GLU A 66 23.39 5.12 -27.16
N ARG A 67 22.26 5.76 -27.51
CA ARG A 67 22.08 6.36 -28.83
C ARG A 67 23.08 7.48 -29.11
N ARG A 68 23.28 8.39 -28.15
CA ARG A 68 24.26 9.48 -28.27
C ARG A 68 25.69 8.94 -28.38
N GLY A 69 26.02 7.90 -27.61
CA GLY A 69 27.31 7.23 -27.70
C GLY A 69 27.55 6.60 -29.07
N GLY A 70 26.54 5.94 -29.65
CA GLY A 70 26.60 5.39 -31.00
C GLY A 70 26.78 6.45 -32.08
N LEU A 71 26.07 7.58 -31.98
CA LEU A 71 26.24 8.71 -32.90
C LEU A 71 27.65 9.31 -32.82
N ALA A 72 28.17 9.52 -31.61
CA ALA A 72 29.52 10.03 -31.39
C ALA A 72 30.58 9.09 -31.96
N ALA A 73 30.44 7.77 -31.73
CA ALA A 73 31.32 6.78 -32.32
C ALA A 73 31.28 6.81 -33.85
N GLY A 74 30.10 6.98 -34.45
CA GLY A 74 29.90 7.06 -35.90
C GLY A 74 30.59 8.25 -36.57
N ILE A 75 30.84 9.34 -35.84
CA ILE A 75 31.56 10.53 -36.34
C ILE A 75 33.02 10.59 -35.86
N GLY A 76 33.51 9.58 -35.16
CA GLY A 76 34.88 9.53 -34.64
C GLY A 76 35.13 10.38 -33.39
N ASP A 77 34.08 10.82 -32.70
CA ASP A 77 34.19 11.51 -31.41
C ASP A 77 34.39 10.48 -30.28
N ALA A 78 35.66 10.17 -30.03
CA ALA A 78 36.09 9.20 -29.02
C ALA A 78 35.81 9.66 -27.58
N GLU A 79 35.81 10.97 -27.32
CA GLU A 79 35.58 11.48 -25.97
C GLU A 79 34.10 11.39 -25.60
N THR A 80 33.21 11.87 -26.48
CA THR A 80 31.77 11.81 -26.24
C THR A 80 31.29 10.37 -26.18
N SER A 81 31.79 9.48 -27.05
CA SER A 81 31.42 8.05 -27.01
C SER A 81 31.84 7.37 -25.70
N ARG A 82 33.05 7.67 -25.18
CA ARG A 82 33.49 7.18 -23.87
C ARG A 82 32.59 7.67 -22.74
N ILE A 83 32.32 8.98 -22.68
CA ILE A 83 31.47 9.58 -21.64
C ILE A 83 30.06 8.99 -21.71
N ALA A 84 29.47 8.89 -22.90
CA ALA A 84 28.16 8.28 -23.09
C ALA A 84 28.12 6.83 -22.60
N GLY A 85 29.20 6.05 -22.81
CA GLY A 85 29.36 4.71 -22.26
C GLY A 85 29.32 4.66 -20.74
N GLU A 86 30.00 5.59 -20.06
CA GLU A 86 29.98 5.70 -18.60
C GLU A 86 28.59 6.06 -18.06
N PHE A 87 27.89 7.00 -18.71
CA PHE A 87 26.50 7.33 -18.37
C PHE A 87 25.57 6.12 -18.58
N ALA A 88 25.69 5.43 -19.72
CA ALA A 88 24.89 4.24 -20.00
C ALA A 88 25.16 3.13 -18.96
N ALA A 89 26.40 2.93 -18.53
CA ALA A 89 26.71 1.96 -17.48
C ALA A 89 25.99 2.29 -16.16
N ARG A 90 26.04 3.55 -15.72
CA ARG A 90 25.34 4.00 -14.50
C ARG A 90 23.82 3.87 -14.61
N HIS A 91 23.25 4.29 -15.75
CA HIS A 91 21.80 4.18 -15.97
C HIS A 91 21.34 2.73 -16.02
N ARG A 92 22.15 1.83 -16.59
CA ARG A 92 21.86 0.39 -16.62
C ARG A 92 21.86 -0.23 -15.23
N GLU A 93 22.84 0.13 -14.41
CA GLU A 93 22.88 -0.31 -13.00
C GLU A 93 21.64 0.18 -12.24
N ARG A 94 21.32 1.48 -12.35
CA ARG A 94 20.16 2.09 -11.70
C ARG A 94 18.84 1.48 -12.18
N ALA A 95 18.68 1.24 -13.49
CA ALA A 95 17.52 0.57 -14.05
C ALA A 95 17.36 -0.85 -13.46
N GLY A 96 18.45 -1.61 -13.34
CA GLY A 96 18.41 -2.94 -12.72
C GLY A 96 18.01 -2.91 -11.24
N ILE A 97 18.43 -1.90 -10.49
CA ILE A 97 17.97 -1.69 -9.10
C ILE A 97 16.46 -1.40 -9.07
N LEU A 98 16.00 -0.50 -9.92
CA LEU A 98 14.58 -0.12 -10.00
C LEU A 98 13.70 -1.29 -10.46
N GLU A 99 14.16 -2.13 -11.38
CA GLU A 99 13.48 -3.35 -11.79
C GLU A 99 13.26 -4.31 -10.62
N ARG A 100 14.32 -4.57 -9.83
CA ARG A 100 14.19 -5.39 -8.62
C ARG A 100 13.24 -4.77 -7.61
N LYS A 101 13.32 -3.45 -7.41
CA LYS A 101 12.40 -2.72 -6.51
C LYS A 101 10.95 -2.86 -6.96
N VAL A 102 10.66 -2.70 -8.25
CA VAL A 102 9.32 -2.90 -8.82
C VAL A 102 8.85 -4.34 -8.60
N GLY A 103 9.72 -5.32 -8.82
CA GLY A 103 9.42 -6.74 -8.56
C GLY A 103 8.99 -6.99 -7.12
N VAL A 104 9.79 -6.53 -6.16
CA VAL A 104 9.49 -6.66 -4.71
C VAL A 104 8.15 -5.98 -4.37
N ILE A 105 7.92 -4.74 -4.82
CA ILE A 105 6.66 -4.04 -4.51
C ILE A 105 5.45 -4.78 -5.09
N LYS A 106 5.58 -5.40 -6.28
CA LYS A 106 4.50 -6.21 -6.86
C LYS A 106 4.20 -7.45 -6.03
N GLU A 107 5.23 -8.14 -5.55
CA GLU A 107 5.08 -9.33 -4.70
C GLU A 107 4.44 -8.97 -3.35
N GLU A 108 4.90 -7.89 -2.71
CA GLU A 108 4.35 -7.36 -1.46
C GLU A 108 2.89 -6.92 -1.63
N LEU A 109 2.56 -6.23 -2.73
CA LEU A 109 1.18 -5.83 -3.03
C LEU A 109 0.28 -7.07 -3.20
N ALA A 110 0.73 -8.07 -3.95
CA ALA A 110 -0.02 -9.31 -4.13
C ALA A 110 -0.23 -10.06 -2.81
N TYR A 111 0.76 -10.02 -1.90
CA TYR A 111 0.63 -10.55 -0.55
C TYR A 111 -0.43 -9.77 0.25
N ALA A 112 -0.34 -8.44 0.30
CA ALA A 112 -1.27 -7.58 1.02
C ALA A 112 -2.72 -7.71 0.50
N GLU A 113 -2.92 -7.87 -0.81
CA GLU A 113 -4.24 -8.09 -1.41
C GLU A 113 -4.85 -9.43 -0.99
N ARG A 114 -4.04 -10.49 -0.88
CA ARG A 114 -4.50 -11.80 -0.35
C ARG A 114 -4.86 -11.72 1.13
N GLU A 115 -4.04 -11.05 1.93
CA GLU A 115 -4.31 -10.82 3.35
C GLU A 115 -5.61 -10.01 3.55
N TYR A 116 -5.83 -8.98 2.71
CA TYR A 116 -7.05 -8.19 2.74
C TYR A 116 -8.28 -9.04 2.42
N ALA A 117 -8.22 -9.89 1.39
CA ALA A 117 -9.30 -10.78 1.04
C ALA A 117 -9.60 -11.81 2.16
N SER A 118 -8.55 -12.38 2.75
CA SER A 118 -8.66 -13.31 3.89
C SER A 118 -9.34 -12.65 5.09
N LEU A 119 -8.89 -11.46 5.47
CA LEU A 119 -9.43 -10.71 6.60
C LEU A 119 -10.87 -10.24 6.32
N ALA A 120 -11.20 -9.91 5.08
CA ALA A 120 -12.55 -9.52 4.68
C ALA A 120 -13.52 -10.69 4.83
N ALA A 121 -13.11 -11.90 4.45
CA ALA A 121 -13.89 -13.11 4.69
C ALA A 121 -14.12 -13.37 6.18
N GLN A 122 -13.10 -13.18 7.03
CA GLN A 122 -13.24 -13.31 8.49
C GLN A 122 -14.21 -12.29 9.08
N TYR A 123 -14.14 -11.03 8.63
CA TYR A 123 -15.06 -9.97 9.06
C TYR A 123 -16.51 -10.30 8.67
N GLN A 124 -16.74 -10.78 7.45
CA GLN A 124 -18.09 -11.18 7.01
C GLN A 124 -18.62 -12.35 7.84
N ALA A 125 -17.81 -13.36 8.13
CA ALA A 125 -18.19 -14.48 9.00
C ALA A 125 -18.48 -14.04 10.45
N ALA A 126 -17.77 -13.04 10.96
CA ALA A 126 -18.02 -12.47 12.28
C ALA A 126 -19.30 -11.61 12.33
N ARG A 127 -19.70 -11.01 11.20
CA ARG A 127 -20.87 -10.12 11.09
C ARG A 127 -22.17 -10.87 10.76
N GLY A 128 -22.10 -11.96 10.00
CA GLY A 128 -23.25 -12.78 9.64
C GLY A 128 -22.94 -14.26 9.87
N GLY A 129 -23.64 -14.88 10.83
CA GLY A 129 -23.54 -16.33 11.04
C GLY A 129 -23.90 -17.09 9.76
N THR A 130 -22.94 -17.85 9.23
CA THR A 130 -23.08 -18.92 8.21
C THR A 130 -24.20 -18.72 7.16
N GLY A 131 -24.19 -17.58 6.45
CA GLY A 131 -24.93 -17.41 5.19
C GLY A 131 -24.05 -17.71 3.98
N PRO A 132 -24.62 -18.05 2.80
CA PRO A 132 -23.85 -18.43 1.63
C PRO A 132 -22.83 -17.35 1.24
N ALA A 133 -21.61 -17.80 0.93
CA ALA A 133 -20.46 -16.96 0.62
C ALA A 133 -20.66 -16.15 -0.68
N THR A 134 -21.32 -15.00 -0.57
CA THR A 134 -21.20 -13.91 -1.55
C THR A 134 -19.73 -13.46 -1.57
N PRO A 135 -19.14 -13.12 -2.74
CA PRO A 135 -17.78 -12.58 -2.78
C PRO A 135 -17.63 -11.47 -1.74
N ALA A 136 -16.61 -11.61 -0.88
CA ALA A 136 -16.43 -10.78 0.30
C ALA A 136 -16.42 -9.29 -0.09
N ALA A 137 -17.55 -8.61 0.12
CA ALA A 137 -17.58 -7.17 0.11
C ALA A 137 -16.68 -6.72 1.28
N GLY A 138 -15.75 -5.81 1.02
CA GLY A 138 -14.91 -5.22 2.06
C GLY A 138 -15.74 -4.51 3.14
N PRO A 139 -15.12 -3.91 4.15
CA PRO A 139 -15.83 -2.97 5.01
C PRO A 139 -16.53 -1.93 4.12
N ASP A 140 -17.72 -1.51 4.56
CA ASP A 140 -18.57 -0.52 3.90
C ASP A 140 -17.95 0.87 4.10
N LEU A 141 -16.75 1.04 3.54
CA LEU A 141 -16.02 2.29 3.43
C LEU A 141 -16.41 2.87 2.08
N ASP A 142 -17.15 3.97 2.12
CA ASP A 142 -17.39 4.72 0.90
C ASP A 142 -16.06 5.22 0.29
N GLU A 143 -16.08 5.48 -1.02
CA GLU A 143 -14.87 5.89 -1.75
C GLU A 143 -14.28 7.19 -1.19
N ARG A 144 -15.13 8.10 -0.70
CA ARG A 144 -14.72 9.41 -0.19
C ARG A 144 -13.97 9.30 1.13
N ASP A 145 -14.44 8.47 2.06
CA ASP A 145 -13.81 8.20 3.35
C ASP A 145 -12.49 7.47 3.15
N PHE A 146 -12.44 6.54 2.19
CA PHE A 146 -11.19 5.91 1.80
C PHE A 146 -10.18 6.93 1.27
N ASP A 147 -10.58 7.81 0.36
CA ASP A 147 -9.72 8.87 -0.19
C ASP A 147 -9.22 9.83 0.90
N LEU A 148 -10.07 10.19 1.86
CA LEU A 148 -9.71 11.02 3.00
C LEU A 148 -8.68 10.33 3.90
N LEU A 149 -8.88 9.05 4.23
CA LEU A 149 -7.94 8.26 5.01
C LEU A 149 -6.59 8.13 4.29
N GLN A 150 -6.63 7.91 2.97
CA GLN A 150 -5.43 7.83 2.15
C GLN A 150 -4.68 9.17 2.10
N ALA A 151 -5.41 10.28 1.93
CA ALA A 151 -4.83 11.63 1.95
C ALA A 151 -4.22 11.97 3.32
N LYS A 152 -4.89 11.60 4.42
CA LYS A 152 -4.37 11.75 5.78
C LYS A 152 -3.08 10.96 5.97
N ALA A 153 -3.07 9.68 5.55
CA ALA A 153 -1.89 8.84 5.66
C ALA A 153 -0.70 9.39 4.83
N ARG A 154 -0.96 9.93 3.63
CA ARG A 154 0.06 10.62 2.83
C ARG A 154 0.63 11.85 3.54
N ARG A 155 -0.22 12.66 4.18
CA ARG A 155 0.20 13.84 4.96
C ARG A 155 1.08 13.43 6.15
N GLU A 156 0.68 12.42 6.91
CA GLU A 156 1.43 11.92 8.04
C GLU A 156 2.81 11.38 7.62
N ALA A 157 2.88 10.63 6.51
CA ALA A 157 4.13 10.16 5.95
C ALA A 157 5.06 11.33 5.54
N ALA A 158 4.51 12.39 4.93
CA ALA A 158 5.27 13.57 4.56
C ALA A 158 5.81 14.32 5.79
N GLU A 159 5.00 14.49 6.84
CA GLU A 159 5.42 15.11 8.10
C GLU A 159 6.52 14.29 8.81
N GLN A 160 6.42 12.96 8.79
CA GLN A 160 7.47 12.08 9.32
C GLN A 160 8.78 12.19 8.53
N ALA A 161 8.71 12.22 7.21
CA ALA A 161 9.89 12.40 6.36
C ALA A 161 10.56 13.76 6.63
N ALA A 162 9.77 14.84 6.78
CA ALA A 162 10.28 16.16 7.13
C ALA A 162 10.96 16.16 8.52
N LYS A 163 10.37 15.50 9.51
CA LYS A 163 10.99 15.35 10.85
C LYS A 163 12.31 14.60 10.77
N ALA A 164 12.38 13.49 10.02
CA ALA A 164 13.62 12.73 9.84
C ALA A 164 14.73 13.57 9.18
N GLN A 165 14.38 14.40 8.19
CA GLN A 165 15.31 15.34 7.56
C GLN A 165 15.81 16.39 8.55
N LEU A 166 14.92 16.99 9.36
CA LEU A 166 15.30 17.95 10.40
C LEU A 166 16.26 17.34 11.42
N GLU A 167 15.97 16.13 11.90
CA GLU A 167 16.86 15.41 12.83
C GLU A 167 18.23 15.12 12.23
N HIS A 168 18.29 14.72 10.96
CA HIS A 168 19.55 14.54 10.26
C HIS A 168 20.36 15.83 10.14
N LEU A 169 19.69 16.96 9.86
CA LEU A 169 20.32 18.27 9.77
C LEU A 169 20.83 18.75 11.14
N LYS A 170 20.04 18.60 12.21
CA LYS A 170 20.46 18.92 13.58
C LYS A 170 21.73 18.17 13.96
N LYS A 171 21.75 16.84 13.74
CA LYS A 171 22.94 15.99 13.96
C LYS A 171 24.16 16.48 13.18
N LYS A 172 24.01 16.86 11.92
CA LYS A 172 25.11 17.41 11.10
C LYS A 172 25.59 18.78 11.56
N LEU A 173 24.69 19.60 12.10
CA LEU A 173 24.99 20.94 12.60
C LEU A 173 25.45 20.96 14.07
N GLY A 174 25.63 19.78 14.68
CA GLY A 174 26.13 19.64 16.06
C GLY A 174 25.16 20.14 17.14
N LYS A 175 23.85 20.14 16.87
CA LYS A 175 22.79 20.44 17.85
C LYS A 175 21.92 19.22 18.11
#